data_AF-A0A3D0ZYR7-F1
#
_entry.id   AF-A0A3D0ZYR7-F1
#
_cell.length_a   1.000
_cell.length_b   1.000
_cell.length_c   1.000
_cell.angle_alpha   90.00
_cell.angle_beta   90.00
_cell.angle_gamma   90.00
#
_symmetry.space_group_name_H-M   'P 1'
#
loop_
_entity.id
_entity.type
_entity.pdbx_description
1 polymer ?
#
loop_
_entity_poly.entity_id
_entity_poly.type
_entity_poly.pdbx_seq_one_letter_code
_entity_poly.pdbx_strand_id
1 'polypeptide(L)'
;MTINRQWLVNGDPRGRALSTSDWILEEAELIPLEDGCVRIKTEVLGFQPAQKGQMEVIPGYSGGNLTGKIMGAEGIGEVVESRTSEVQVG
;
A
#
# COMPACT_ATOMS: atom_id res chain seq x y z
N MET A 1 13.40 0.11 16.57
CA MET A 1 12.06 -0.16 16.00
C MET A 1 11.86 0.86 14.91
N THR A 2 11.88 0.42 13.65
CA THR A 2 11.75 1.30 12.50
C THR A 2 10.28 1.33 12.12
N ILE A 3 9.63 2.48 12.32
CA ILE A 3 8.19 2.67 12.07
C ILE A 3 7.93 2.74 10.56
N ASN A 4 6.89 2.06 10.09
CA ASN A 4 6.36 2.12 8.73
C ASN A 4 5.05 2.90 8.72
N ARG A 5 5.07 4.10 8.13
CA ARG A 5 3.87 4.93 7.95
C ARG A 5 3.07 4.45 6.75
N GLN A 6 1.77 4.29 6.91
CA GLN A 6 0.89 3.69 5.92
C GLN A 6 -0.38 4.51 5.74
N TRP A 7 -0.82 4.67 4.49
CA TRP A 7 -2.15 5.20 4.20
C TRP A 7 -3.14 4.04 4.12
N LEU A 8 -4.08 3.97 5.05
CA LEU A 8 -5.18 3.02 4.98
C LEU A 8 -6.37 3.65 4.26
N VAL A 9 -7.12 2.83 3.51
CA VAL A 9 -8.40 3.23 2.94
C VAL A 9 -9.42 3.39 4.06
N ASN A 10 -10.05 4.57 4.14
CA ASN A 10 -11.04 4.94 5.16
C ASN A 10 -12.39 5.35 4.56
N GLY A 11 -12.55 5.29 3.24
CA GLY A 11 -13.77 5.69 2.56
C GLY A 11 -14.14 4.81 1.38
N ASP A 12 -15.42 4.91 1.00
CA ASP A 12 -16.00 4.33 -0.20
C ASP A 12 -16.49 5.49 -1.08
N PRO A 13 -15.66 5.98 -2.02
CA PRO A 13 -15.95 7.17 -2.81
C PRO A 13 -16.88 6.90 -4.02
N ARG A 14 -17.73 5.86 -3.95
CA ARG A 14 -18.66 5.52 -5.02
C ARG A 14 -19.58 6.67 -5.39
N GLY A 15 -19.53 7.04 -6.67
CA GLY A 15 -20.41 8.07 -7.25
C GLY A 15 -20.10 9.50 -6.79
N ARG A 16 -18.96 9.73 -6.13
CA ARG A 16 -18.52 11.07 -5.72
C ARG A 16 -17.03 11.31 -6.01
N ALA A 17 -16.61 12.56 -5.86
CA ALA A 17 -15.21 12.90 -5.85
C ALA A 17 -14.50 12.33 -4.61
N LEU A 18 -13.19 12.11 -4.75
CA LEU A 18 -12.32 11.74 -3.65
C LEU A 18 -12.25 12.89 -2.63
N SER A 19 -12.22 12.52 -1.37
CA SER A 19 -11.98 13.41 -0.24
C SER A 19 -10.75 12.93 0.51
N THR A 20 -9.98 13.84 1.13
CA THR A 20 -8.81 13.45 1.95
C THR A 20 -9.21 12.52 3.11
N SER A 21 -10.45 12.61 3.59
CA SER A 21 -11.03 11.71 4.60
C SER A 21 -11.18 10.27 4.14
N ASP A 22 -11.04 9.98 2.84
CA ASP A 22 -11.07 8.62 2.30
C ASP A 22 -9.80 7.83 2.62
N TRP A 23 -8.82 8.46 3.27
CA TRP A 23 -7.63 7.83 3.80
C TRP A 23 -7.34 8.27 5.23
N ILE A 24 -6.63 7.42 5.96
CA ILE A 24 -6.06 7.72 7.27
C ILE A 24 -4.58 7.33 7.29
N LEU A 25 -3.74 8.18 7.90
CA LEU A 25 -2.32 7.90 8.11
C LEU A 25 -2.17 7.13 9.42
N GLU A 26 -1.58 5.94 9.33
CA GLU A 26 -1.30 5.07 10.47
C GLU A 26 0.19 4.76 10.55
N GLU A 27 0.64 4.38 11.75
CA GLU A 27 1.99 3.91 12.02
C GLU A 27 1.96 2.44 12.40
N ALA A 28 2.81 1.64 11.76
CA ALA A 28 2.96 0.22 12.07
C ALA A 28 4.44 -0.13 12.28
N GLU A 29 4.73 -1.05 13.19
CA GLU A 29 6.06 -1.62 13.29
C GLU A 29 6.41 -2.45 12.04
N LEU A 30 7.68 -2.42 11.62
CA LEU A 30 8.13 -3.32 10.57
C LEU A 30 8.02 -4.78 11.01
N ILE A 31 7.32 -5.57 10.20
CA ILE A 31 7.27 -7.03 10.37
C ILE A 31 8.61 -7.66 9.98
N PRO A 32 9.02 -8.78 10.60
CA PRO A 32 10.20 -9.54 10.18
C PRO A 32 10.15 -9.91 8.69
N LEU A 33 11.30 -9.90 8.02
CA LEU A 33 11.36 -10.28 6.61
C LEU A 33 11.36 -11.80 6.47
N GLU A 34 10.43 -12.32 5.68
CA GLU A 34 10.28 -13.75 5.38
C GLU A 34 11.28 -14.23 4.33
N ASP A 35 11.51 -15.54 4.29
CA ASP A 35 12.39 -16.16 3.30
C ASP A 35 11.85 -15.98 1.87
N GLY A 36 12.71 -15.66 0.91
CA GLY A 36 12.31 -15.34 -0.46
C GLY A 36 11.74 -13.92 -0.66
N CYS A 37 11.60 -13.11 0.39
CA CYS A 37 11.10 -11.73 0.28
C CYS A 37 12.22 -10.67 0.26
N VAL A 38 11.86 -9.47 -0.20
CA VAL A 38 12.66 -8.25 -0.12
C VAL A 38 11.90 -7.16 0.64
N ARG A 39 12.63 -6.28 1.34
CA ARG A 39 12.08 -5.05 1.91
C ARG A 39 12.56 -3.87 1.09
N ILE A 40 11.59 -3.05 0.66
CA ILE A 40 11.83 -1.86 -0.14
C ILE A 40 11.55 -0.64 0.71
N LYS A 41 12.47 0.32 0.73
CA LYS A 41 12.23 1.67 1.23
C LYS A 41 11.65 2.50 0.10
N THR A 42 10.36 2.82 0.19
CA THR A 42 9.65 3.62 -0.79
C THR A 42 10.22 5.04 -0.85
N GLU A 43 10.64 5.48 -2.04
CA GLU A 43 11.14 6.85 -2.29
C GLU A 43 10.08 7.71 -2.97
N VAL A 44 9.32 7.13 -3.91
CA VAL A 44 8.25 7.82 -4.63
C VAL A 44 7.04 6.90 -4.85
N LEU A 45 5.86 7.52 -4.85
CA LEU A 45 4.58 6.89 -5.14
C LEU A 45 3.93 7.54 -6.36
N GLY A 46 3.45 6.70 -7.27
CA GLY A 46 2.63 7.11 -8.40
C GLY A 46 1.17 7.30 -8.00
N PHE A 47 0.55 8.37 -8.49
CA PHE A 47 -0.87 8.64 -8.33
C PHE A 47 -1.57 8.45 -9.67
N GLN A 48 -2.57 7.56 -9.71
CA GLN A 48 -3.20 7.12 -10.94
C GLN A 48 -4.73 7.14 -10.83
N PRO A 49 -5.46 7.52 -11.90
CA PRO A 49 -6.93 7.48 -11.90
C PRO A 49 -7.52 6.12 -11.52
N ALA A 50 -6.83 5.02 -11.86
CA ALA A 50 -7.24 3.66 -11.56
C ALA A 50 -7.39 3.37 -10.05
N GLN A 51 -6.67 4.11 -9.19
CA GLN A 51 -6.73 3.94 -7.73
C GLN A 51 -8.12 4.21 -7.15
N LYS A 52 -8.86 5.18 -7.71
CA LYS A 52 -10.25 5.41 -7.31
C LYS A 52 -11.10 4.17 -7.58
N GLY A 53 -10.93 3.55 -8.75
CA GLY A 53 -11.64 2.34 -9.12
C GLY A 53 -11.37 1.18 -8.16
N GLN A 54 -10.15 1.07 -7.63
CA GLN A 54 -9.79 0.07 -6.61
C GLN A 54 -10.59 0.27 -5.30
N MET A 55 -10.80 1.51 -4.89
CA MET A 55 -11.56 1.86 -3.68
C MET A 55 -13.07 1.65 -3.83
N GLU A 56 -13.58 1.63 -5.05
CA GLU A 56 -15.00 1.47 -5.37
C GLU A 56 -15.44 0.01 -5.59
N VAL A 57 -14.50 -0.96 -5.47
CA VAL A 57 -14.79 -2.38 -5.76
C VAL A 57 -15.84 -2.95 -4.80
N ILE A 58 -16.87 -3.59 -5.37
CA ILE A 58 -17.97 -4.20 -4.64
C ILE A 58 -17.48 -5.46 -3.90
N PRO A 59 -17.66 -5.54 -2.57
CA PRO A 59 -17.37 -6.75 -1.82
C PRO A 59 -18.19 -7.92 -2.36
N GLY A 60 -17.51 -8.98 -2.82
CA GLY A 60 -18.15 -10.24 -3.25
C GLY A 60 -18.03 -10.59 -4.74
N TYR A 61 -17.62 -9.66 -5.62
CA TYR A 61 -17.35 -9.99 -7.04
C TYR A 61 -15.86 -10.02 -7.37
N SER A 62 -15.04 -9.25 -6.66
CA SER A 62 -13.57 -9.35 -6.67
C SER A 62 -13.00 -8.67 -5.42
N GLY A 63 -11.93 -9.20 -4.82
CA GLY A 63 -11.05 -8.50 -3.86
C GLY A 63 -11.56 -8.09 -2.46
N GLY A 64 -12.87 -8.05 -2.22
CA GLY A 64 -13.44 -7.57 -0.95
C GLY A 64 -13.28 -6.06 -0.72
N ASN A 65 -13.93 -5.52 0.31
CA ASN A 65 -13.78 -4.11 0.69
C ASN A 65 -12.30 -3.80 1.02
N LEU A 66 -11.80 -2.65 0.57
CA LEU A 66 -10.47 -2.15 0.92
C LEU A 66 -10.44 -1.33 2.21
N THR A 67 -11.59 -0.93 2.78
CA THR A 67 -11.62 -0.21 4.06
C THR A 67 -10.77 -0.90 5.13
N GLY A 68 -9.86 -0.15 5.75
CA GLY A 68 -8.89 -0.61 6.75
C GLY A 68 -7.64 -1.28 6.18
N LYS A 69 -7.54 -1.48 4.86
CA LYS A 69 -6.34 -2.03 4.20
C LYS A 69 -5.44 -0.90 3.70
N ILE A 70 -4.15 -1.22 3.55
CA ILE A 70 -3.15 -0.31 2.96
C ILE A 70 -3.57 0.03 1.53
N MET A 71 -3.57 1.31 1.20
CA MET A 71 -3.83 1.80 -0.14
C MET A 71 -2.69 1.39 -1.08
N GLY A 72 -3.03 0.62 -2.12
CA GLY A 72 -2.09 0.21 -3.14
C GLY A 72 -1.67 1.37 -4.05
N ALA A 73 -0.39 1.39 -4.41
CA ALA A 73 0.17 2.34 -5.35
C ALA A 73 1.36 1.72 -6.07
N GLU A 74 1.58 2.12 -7.32
CA GLU A 74 2.87 1.92 -7.98
C GLU A 74 3.90 2.87 -7.36
N GLY A 75 5.17 2.49 -7.37
CA GLY A 75 6.21 3.30 -6.77
C GLY A 75 7.60 2.83 -7.14
N ILE A 76 8.59 3.62 -6.75
CA ILE A 76 10.02 3.30 -6.85
C ILE A 76 10.60 3.39 -5.45
N GLY A 77 11.50 2.46 -5.14
CA GLY A 77 12.21 2.44 -3.88
C GLY A 77 13.51 1.63 -3.98
N GLU A 78 14.30 1.73 -2.93
CA GLU A 78 15.58 1.03 -2.77
C GLU A 78 15.38 -0.27 -2.00
N VAL A 79 16.08 -1.34 -2.39
CA VAL A 79 16.03 -2.60 -1.63
C VAL A 79 16.94 -2.43 -0.41
N VAL A 80 16.35 -2.41 0.79
CA VAL A 80 17.10 -2.21 2.06
C VAL A 80 17.36 -3.50 2.83
N GLU A 81 16.66 -4.58 2.49
CA GLU A 81 16.91 -5.93 3.01
C GLU A 81 16.44 -6.95 1.97
N SER A 82 17.17 -8.06 1.80
CA SER A 82 16.81 -9.13 0.86
C SER A 82 17.08 -10.50 1.47
N ARG A 83 16.12 -11.42 1.33
CA ARG A 83 16.23 -12.83 1.71
C ARG A 83 16.06 -13.75 0.49
N THR A 84 16.51 -13.28 -0.67
CA THR A 84 16.54 -14.04 -1.92
C THR A 84 17.84 -13.76 -2.67
N SER A 85 18.29 -14.70 -3.49
CA SER A 85 19.46 -14.51 -4.37
C SER A 85 19.13 -13.74 -5.65
N GLU A 86 17.85 -13.55 -5.98
CA GLU A 86 17.42 -12.94 -7.24
C GLU A 86 17.56 -11.41 -7.25
N VAL A 87 17.49 -10.77 -6.08
CA VAL A 87 17.51 -9.32 -5.93
C VAL A 87 18.43 -8.96 -4.78
N GLN A 88 19.38 -8.06 -5.04
CA GLN A 88 20.36 -7.60 -4.05
C GLN A 88 19.88 -6.32 -3.35
N VAL A 89 20.47 -6.06 -2.18
CA VAL A 89 20.34 -4.76 -1.49
C VAL A 89 21.07 -3.68 -2.28
N GLY A 90 20.48 -2.48 -2.35
CA GLY A 90 20.90 -1.36 -3.20
C GLY A 90 19.96 -1.18 -4.38
#